data_AF-A0A2E5MZG8-F1
#
_entry.id   AF-A0A2E5MZG8-F1
#
_cell.length_a   1.000
_cell.length_b   1.000
_cell.length_c   1.000
_cell.angle_alpha   90.00
_cell.angle_beta   90.00
_cell.angle_gamma   90.00
#
_symmetry.space_group_name_H-M   'P 1'
#
loop_
_entity.id
_entity.type
_entity.pdbx_description
1 polymer ?
#
loop_
_entity_poly.entity_id
_entity_poly.type
_entity_poly.pdbx_seq_one_letter_code
_entity_poly.pdbx_strand_id
1 'polypeptide(L)'
;MKSLLTTFKLIFTLMQSTNSFARWTRLWENVQSSFYVNFEKIKKRNEYVYYWQLGNFLNTHQRILVDQSTQTIFCKLLRYKSLSYSFHKVRMGKTL
;
A
#
# COMPACT_ATOMS: atom_id res chain seq x y z
N MET A 1 15.28 -30.85 23.34
CA MET A 1 14.36 -29.69 23.41
C MET A 1 14.98 -28.38 22.90
N LYS A 2 16.28 -28.11 23.16
CA LYS A 2 16.95 -26.90 22.64
C LYS A 2 16.95 -26.81 21.11
N SER A 3 17.22 -27.90 20.39
CA SER A 3 17.19 -27.96 18.92
C SER A 3 15.81 -27.66 18.33
N LEU A 4 14.74 -28.17 18.96
CA LEU A 4 13.35 -27.92 18.55
C LEU A 4 12.95 -26.44 18.74
N LEU A 5 13.40 -25.82 19.84
CA LEU A 5 13.20 -24.39 20.08
C LEU A 5 13.97 -23.54 19.06
N THR A 6 15.17 -23.97 18.65
CA THR A 6 15.96 -23.27 17.62
C THR A 6 15.30 -23.35 16.25
N THR A 7 14.81 -24.52 15.84
CA THR A 7 14.12 -24.68 14.55
C THR A 7 12.81 -23.89 14.51
N PHE A 8 12.02 -23.90 15.59
CA PHE A 8 10.80 -23.10 15.70
C PHE A 8 11.05 -21.59 15.56
N LYS A 9 12.10 -21.07 16.21
CA LYS A 9 12.50 -19.65 16.07
C LYS A 9 12.87 -19.29 14.64
N LEU A 10 13.57 -20.18 13.93
CA LEU A 10 14.02 -19.95 12.55
C LEU A 10 12.84 -19.89 11.56
N ILE A 11 11.83 -20.74 11.75
CA ILE A 11 10.61 -20.74 10.95
C ILE A 11 9.82 -19.44 11.21
N PHE A 12 9.73 -19.02 12.47
CA PHE A 12 9.01 -17.79 12.85
C PHE A 12 9.66 -16.50 12.31
N THR A 13 11.00 -16.43 12.24
CA THR A 13 11.69 -15.30 11.58
C THR A 13 11.53 -15.33 10.06
N LEU A 14 11.53 -16.51 9.44
CA LEU A 14 11.29 -16.65 8.00
C LEU A 14 9.85 -16.26 7.60
N MET A 15 8.86 -16.54 8.45
CA MET A 15 7.47 -16.10 8.24
C MET A 15 7.25 -14.60 8.51
N GLN A 16 8.14 -13.95 9.27
CA GLN A 16 8.08 -12.50 9.49
C GLN A 16 8.67 -11.71 8.32
N SER A 17 9.68 -12.24 7.60
CA SER A 17 10.28 -11.55 6.46
C SER A 17 9.33 -11.38 5.28
N THR A 18 8.31 -12.24 5.16
CA THR A 18 7.26 -12.13 4.13
C THR A 18 6.22 -11.04 4.41
N ASN A 19 6.16 -10.47 5.61
CA ASN A 19 5.21 -9.39 5.96
C ASN A 19 5.67 -7.99 5.53
N SER A 20 6.88 -7.83 4.97
CA SER A 20 7.44 -6.49 4.68
C SER A 20 7.11 -5.92 3.30
N PHE A 21 6.39 -6.66 2.44
CA PHE A 21 6.07 -6.18 1.10
C PHE A 21 4.57 -6.27 0.85
N ALA A 22 3.86 -5.24 1.31
CA ALA A 22 2.70 -4.76 0.58
C ALA A 22 3.08 -4.67 -0.92
N ARG A 23 2.68 -5.65 -1.74
CA ARG A 23 2.92 -5.62 -3.19
C ARG A 23 1.99 -4.59 -3.81
N TRP A 24 2.41 -3.34 -3.76
CA TRP A 24 1.81 -2.25 -4.52
C TRP A 24 1.79 -2.66 -6.00
N THR A 25 0.60 -2.88 -6.53
CA THR A 25 0.40 -3.25 -7.92
C THR A 25 0.11 -2.00 -8.73
N ARG A 26 0.91 -1.76 -9.76
CA ARG A 26 0.72 -0.61 -10.65
C ARG A 26 -0.58 -0.77 -11.42
N LEU A 27 -1.42 0.26 -11.41
CA LEU A 27 -2.67 0.27 -12.16
C LEU A 27 -2.57 1.10 -13.43
N TRP A 28 -2.05 2.31 -13.32
CA TRP A 28 -1.96 3.23 -14.45
C TRP A 28 -0.82 4.23 -14.26
N GLU A 29 -0.43 4.85 -15.36
CA GLU A 29 0.59 5.89 -15.40
C GLU A 29 0.20 6.98 -16.41
N ASN A 30 0.77 8.16 -16.23
CA ASN A 30 0.85 9.20 -17.24
C ASN A 30 2.29 9.73 -17.29
N VAL A 31 2.52 10.75 -18.12
CA VAL A 31 3.85 11.36 -18.32
C VAL A 31 4.52 11.80 -17.00
N GLN A 32 3.73 12.17 -15.99
CA GLN A 32 4.22 12.80 -14.76
C GLN A 32 3.99 11.93 -13.51
N SER A 33 3.19 10.87 -13.58
CA SER A 33 2.85 10.09 -12.39
C SER A 33 2.49 8.64 -12.64
N SER A 34 2.71 7.82 -11.62
CA SER A 34 2.33 6.41 -11.60
C SER A 34 1.49 6.10 -10.37
N PHE A 35 0.46 5.29 -10.55
CA PHE A 35 -0.50 4.98 -9.49
C PHE A 35 -0.52 3.49 -9.21
N TYR A 36 -0.57 3.15 -7.92
CA TYR A 36 -0.51 1.78 -7.44
C TYR A 36 -1.62 1.54 -6.42
N VAL A 37 -2.08 0.30 -6.33
CA VAL A 37 -3.03 -0.16 -5.31
C VAL A 37 -2.44 -1.34 -4.57
N ASN A 38 -2.66 -1.38 -3.27
CA ASN A 38 -2.37 -2.55 -2.46
C ASN A 38 -3.62 -3.43 -2.36
N PHE A 39 -3.68 -4.47 -3.19
CA PHE A 39 -4.81 -5.41 -3.23
C PHE A 39 -4.95 -6.22 -1.94
N GLU A 40 -3.85 -6.61 -1.29
CA GLU A 40 -3.85 -7.39 -0.05
C GLU A 40 -4.49 -6.62 1.11
N LYS A 41 -4.41 -5.29 1.09
CA LYS A 41 -5.02 -4.43 2.11
C LYS A 41 -6.46 -4.10 1.82
N ILE A 42 -7.05 -4.49 0.69
CA ILE A 42 -8.46 -4.15 0.40
C ILE A 42 -9.37 -4.75 1.45
N LYS A 43 -10.22 -3.90 2.05
CA LYS A 43 -11.23 -4.33 3.03
C LYS A 43 -12.60 -4.10 2.45
N LYS A 44 -13.47 -5.11 2.52
CA LYS A 44 -14.89 -4.98 2.19
C LYS A 44 -15.70 -4.95 3.47
N ARG A 45 -16.60 -3.97 3.60
CA ARG A 45 -17.60 -3.92 4.68
C ARG A 45 -18.93 -3.46 4.09
N ASN A 46 -19.94 -4.35 4.14
CA ASN A 46 -21.22 -4.15 3.48
C ASN A 46 -21.02 -3.87 1.97
N GLU A 47 -21.56 -2.75 1.50
CA GLU A 47 -21.47 -2.28 0.11
C GLU A 47 -20.23 -1.42 -0.17
N TYR A 48 -19.37 -1.24 0.83
CA TYR A 48 -18.21 -0.37 0.75
C TYR A 48 -16.92 -1.18 0.60
N VAL A 49 -16.09 -0.78 -0.36
CA VAL A 49 -14.74 -1.28 -0.57
C VAL A 49 -13.75 -0.19 -0.17
N TYR A 50 -12.88 -0.50 0.78
CA TYR A 50 -11.81 0.37 1.26
C TYR A 50 -10.49 -0.11 0.68
N TYR A 51 -9.76 0.79 0.03
CA TYR A 51 -8.46 0.47 -0.54
C TYR A 51 -7.48 1.62 -0.31
N TRP A 52 -6.20 1.28 -0.42
CA TRP A 52 -5.11 2.24 -0.36
C TRP A 52 -4.56 2.42 -1.77
N GLN A 53 -4.49 3.67 -2.20
CA GLN A 53 -3.85 4.06 -3.44
C GLN A 53 -2.57 4.83 -3.12
N LEU A 54 -1.53 4.56 -3.90
CA LEU A 54 -0.25 5.24 -3.84
C LEU A 54 -0.02 5.97 -5.16
N GLY A 55 0.03 7.30 -5.14
CA GLY A 55 0.45 8.11 -6.28
C GLY A 55 1.93 8.45 -6.18
N ASN A 56 2.72 8.12 -7.19
CA ASN A 56 4.13 8.48 -7.33
C ASN A 56 4.25 9.60 -8.37
N PHE A 57 4.50 10.83 -7.92
CA PHE A 57 4.53 12.01 -8.80
C PHE A 57 5.97 12.48 -9.05
N LEU A 58 6.30 12.69 -10.32
CA LEU A 58 7.52 13.35 -10.76
C LEU A 58 7.33 14.87 -10.60
N ASN A 59 8.15 15.51 -9.78
CA ASN A 59 8.24 16.96 -9.72
C ASN A 59 9.51 17.43 -10.46
N THR A 60 9.42 18.55 -11.19
CA THR A 60 10.51 19.23 -11.91
C THR A 60 11.73 19.58 -11.05
N HIS A 61 11.60 19.55 -9.71
CA HIS A 61 12.69 19.84 -8.76
C HIS A 61 13.15 18.66 -7.89
N GLN A 62 12.97 17.41 -8.34
CA GLN A 62 13.44 16.20 -7.62
C GLN A 62 12.96 16.13 -6.15
N ARG A 63 11.66 15.97 -5.96
CA ARG A 63 11.17 15.41 -4.69
C ARG A 63 9.90 14.66 -4.96
N ILE A 64 10.04 13.36 -5.10
CA ILE A 64 8.93 12.44 -5.29
C ILE A 64 7.92 12.68 -4.17
N LEU A 65 6.76 13.21 -4.51
CA LEU A 65 5.62 13.26 -3.61
C LEU A 65 4.90 11.94 -3.76
N VAL A 66 4.84 11.19 -2.66
CA VAL A 66 4.06 9.97 -2.57
C VAL A 66 2.79 10.27 -1.81
N ASP A 67 1.65 10.23 -2.51
CA ASP A 67 0.34 10.39 -1.89
C ASP A 67 -0.23 9.01 -1.57
N GLN A 68 -0.34 8.68 -0.29
CA GLN A 68 -1.13 7.53 0.15
C GLN A 68 -2.52 8.03 0.55
N SER A 69 -3.52 7.62 -0.23
CA SER A 69 -4.92 7.91 0.06
C SER A 69 -5.69 6.67 0.44
N THR A 70 -6.60 6.81 1.41
CA THR A 70 -7.59 5.78 1.70
C THR A 70 -8.86 6.15 0.95
N GLN A 71 -9.36 5.23 0.13
CA GLN A 71 -10.51 5.46 -0.73
C GLN A 71 -11.63 4.52 -0.34
N THR A 72 -12.87 5.00 -0.42
CA THR A 72 -14.06 4.18 -0.30
C THR A 72 -14.84 4.19 -1.61
N ILE A 73 -15.15 3.02 -2.16
CA ILE A 73 -16.07 2.87 -3.29
C ILE A 73 -17.37 2.23 -2.81
N PHE A 74 -18.50 2.83 -3.19
CA PHE A 74 -19.80 2.19 -3.13
C PHE A 74 -20.13 1.61 -4.51
N CYS A 75 -19.91 0.31 -4.68
CA CYS A 75 -19.93 -0.33 -6.01
C CYS A 75 -21.27 -0.19 -6.73
N LYS A 76 -22.39 -0.22 -6.00
CA LYS A 76 -23.75 -0.12 -6.59
C LYS A 76 -24.06 1.24 -7.24
N LEU A 77 -23.42 2.32 -6.80
CA LEU A 77 -23.63 3.68 -7.34
C LEU A 77 -22.39 4.23 -8.04
N LEU A 78 -21.33 3.40 -8.19
CA LEU A 78 -20.04 3.81 -8.75
C LEU A 78 -19.47 5.09 -8.11
N ARG A 79 -19.77 5.32 -6.83
CA ARG A 79 -19.36 6.52 -6.10
C ARG A 79 -18.06 6.25 -5.37
N TYR A 80 -17.05 7.10 -5.57
CA TYR A 80 -15.81 7.06 -4.82
C TYR A 80 -15.73 8.25 -3.84
N LYS A 81 -15.04 8.07 -2.72
CA LYS A 81 -14.73 9.11 -1.75
C LYS A 81 -13.34 8.90 -1.17
N SER A 82 -12.52 9.94 -1.21
CA SER A 82 -11.26 10.00 -0.48
C SER A 82 -11.53 10.24 1.01
N LEU A 83 -10.98 9.36 1.85
CA LEU A 83 -11.09 9.44 3.30
C LEU A 83 -9.92 10.19 3.94
N SER A 84 -8.71 9.96 3.43
CA SER A 84 -7.49 10.59 3.92
C SER A 84 -6.44 10.67 2.83
N TYR A 85 -5.49 11.59 2.99
CA TYR A 85 -4.33 11.80 2.15
C TYR A 85 -3.09 11.96 3.01
N SER A 86 -1.96 11.44 2.57
CA SER A 86 -0.68 11.62 3.27
C SER A 86 0.44 11.74 2.27
N PHE A 87 1.21 12.82 2.39
CA PHE A 87 2.26 13.18 1.44
C PHE A 87 3.63 12.90 2.03
N HIS A 88 4.35 11.98 1.41
CA HIS A 88 5.69 11.59 1.82
C HIS A 88 6.69 11.97 0.75
N LYS A 89 7.88 12.34 1.20
CA LYS A 89 8.98 12.74 0.30
C LYS A 89 9.92 11.57 0.01
N VAL A 90 9.65 10.43 0.62
CA VAL A 90 10.36 9.16 0.49
C VAL A 90 9.58 8.27 -0.47
N ARG A 91 10.31 7.51 -1.29
CA ARG A 91 9.69 6.54 -2.22
C ARG A 91 8.79 5.56 -1.48
N MET A 92 7.65 5.26 -2.08
CA MET A 92 6.66 4.27 -1.62
C MET A 92 6.02 4.54 -0.23
N GLY A 93 6.00 5.79 0.24
CA GLY A 93 5.27 6.14 1.46
C GLY A 93 5.86 5.53 2.73
N LYS A 94 7.17 5.20 2.70
CA LYS A 94 7.88 4.72 3.89
C LYS A 94 8.11 5.89 4.85
N THR A 95 7.53 5.81 6.04
CA THR A 95 8.04 6.54 7.21
C THR A 95 9.35 5.87 7.62
N LEU A 96 10.40 6.67 7.82
CA LEU A 96 11.66 6.20 8.41
C LEU A 96 11.45 5.75 9.86
#